data_AF-A0A0C9VVE8-F1
#
_entry.id   AF-A0A0C9VVE8-F1
#
_cell.length_a   1.000
_cell.length_b   1.000
_cell.length_c   1.000
_cell.angle_alpha   90.00
_cell.angle_beta   90.00
_cell.angle_gamma   90.00
#
_symmetry.space_group_name_H-M   'P 1'
#
loop_
_entity.id
_entity.type
_entity.pdbx_description
1 polymer ?
#
loop_
_entity_poly.entity_id
_entity_poly.type
_entity_poly.pdbx_seq_one_letter_code
_entity_poly.pdbx_strand_id
1 'polypeptide(L)'
;IGGTKAHCLLDSGCEGIMISSDLVHANKLPKFELEKPVILQLACVGSKSTVQYGLTAKILLGKEKCEEYFNIVNVNYYDVILGTPFLCQFEILLDFKNNCVKMGKLSFPNRFGSLTPTEADENEDRDIPALREAWQEGYTDIFGDIPLELPPFRAVNHEIKLIDPLKVIRYRTPRCPEALKKQLIDKINQYVTAGWWRQMSTQQAVPMLCLPK
;
A
#
# COMPACT_ATOMS: atom_id res chain seq x y z
N ILE A 1 7.64 20.61 -7.31
CA ILE A 1 7.75 19.90 -8.61
C ILE A 1 6.57 20.28 -9.46
N GLY A 2 6.80 20.70 -10.71
CA GLY A 2 5.70 21.09 -11.62
C GLY A 2 4.82 22.24 -11.09
N GLY A 3 5.38 23.12 -10.25
CA GLY A 3 4.64 24.20 -9.59
C GLY A 3 4.06 23.87 -8.21
N THR A 4 4.02 22.60 -7.82
CA THR A 4 3.41 22.14 -6.55
C THR A 4 4.47 21.83 -5.50
N LYS A 5 4.19 22.11 -4.22
CA LYS A 5 5.05 21.69 -3.10
C LYS A 5 4.96 20.17 -2.93
N ALA A 6 6.08 19.52 -2.66
CA ALA A 6 6.16 18.07 -2.49
C ALA A 6 6.97 17.75 -1.23
N HIS A 7 6.50 16.77 -0.45
CA HIS A 7 7.23 16.23 0.69
C HIS A 7 8.33 15.29 0.20
N CYS A 8 9.58 15.62 0.49
CA CYS A 8 10.74 15.00 -0.12
C CYS A 8 11.62 14.30 0.91
N LEU A 9 11.98 13.05 0.64
CA LEU A 9 13.04 12.33 1.33
C LEU A 9 14.36 12.52 0.57
N LEU A 10 15.44 12.81 1.31
CA LEU A 10 16.81 12.73 0.79
C LEU A 10 17.40 11.41 1.27
N ASP A 11 17.68 10.49 0.36
CA ASP A 11 18.08 9.13 0.69
C ASP A 11 19.43 8.78 0.06
N SER A 12 20.50 8.81 0.86
CA SER A 12 21.84 8.43 0.43
C SER A 12 22.03 6.93 0.19
N GLY A 13 21.03 6.10 0.55
CA GLY A 13 21.00 4.67 0.27
C GLY A 13 20.23 4.31 -1.00
N CYS A 14 19.67 5.30 -1.71
CA CYS A 14 18.84 5.06 -2.89
C CYS A 14 19.59 5.42 -4.18
N GLU A 15 19.64 4.50 -5.15
CA GLU A 15 20.30 4.74 -6.45
C GLU A 15 19.40 5.43 -7.49
N GLY A 16 18.17 5.80 -7.12
CA GLY A 16 17.18 6.36 -8.04
C GLY A 16 16.58 7.66 -7.55
N ILE A 17 16.06 8.44 -8.50
CA ILE A 17 15.17 9.56 -8.23
C ILE A 17 13.74 9.08 -8.49
N MET A 18 12.86 9.29 -7.52
CA MET A 18 11.54 8.68 -7.48
C MET A 18 10.45 9.69 -7.16
N ILE A 19 9.28 9.49 -7.74
CA ILE A 19 8.08 10.29 -7.50
C ILE A 19 6.86 9.39 -7.28
N SER A 20 6.00 9.78 -6.33
CA SER A 20 4.78 9.04 -6.00
C SER A 20 3.79 9.07 -7.17
N SER A 21 3.12 7.95 -7.41
CA SER A 21 2.02 7.87 -8.37
C SER A 21 0.91 8.88 -8.07
N ASP A 22 0.70 9.17 -6.79
CA ASP A 22 -0.36 10.06 -6.31
C ASP A 22 -0.07 11.52 -6.64
N LEU A 23 1.16 11.98 -6.42
CA LEU A 23 1.57 13.33 -6.79
C LEU A 23 1.47 13.54 -8.30
N VAL A 24 1.88 12.53 -9.08
CA VAL A 24 1.77 12.54 -10.55
C VAL A 24 0.32 12.65 -11.00
N HIS A 25 -0.57 11.84 -10.41
CA HIS A 25 -1.99 11.83 -10.76
C HIS A 25 -2.67 13.15 -10.38
N ALA A 26 -2.48 13.62 -9.15
CA ALA A 26 -3.10 14.83 -8.62
C ALA A 26 -2.73 16.08 -9.44
N ASN A 27 -1.48 16.16 -9.91
CA ASN A 27 -0.97 17.30 -10.68
C ASN A 27 -1.04 17.10 -12.20
N LYS A 28 -1.59 15.98 -12.66
CA LYS A 28 -1.69 15.63 -14.09
C LYS A 28 -0.35 15.78 -14.82
N LEU A 29 0.73 15.35 -14.17
CA LEU A 29 2.07 15.47 -14.76
C LEU A 29 2.20 14.53 -15.96
N PRO A 30 2.79 14.99 -17.08
CA PRO A 30 3.00 14.15 -18.24
C PRO A 30 3.97 13.02 -17.88
N LYS A 31 3.57 11.79 -18.19
CA LYS A 31 4.37 10.57 -17.96
C LYS A 31 4.44 9.75 -19.24
N PHE A 32 5.47 8.92 -19.34
CA PHE A 32 5.66 7.99 -20.44
C PHE A 32 5.91 6.58 -19.91
N GLU A 33 5.53 5.59 -20.71
CA GLU A 33 5.80 4.19 -20.42
C GLU A 33 7.23 3.85 -20.78
N LEU A 34 7.91 3.08 -19.92
CA LEU A 34 9.27 2.63 -20.17
C LEU A 34 9.24 1.46 -21.15
N GLU A 35 10.15 1.47 -22.14
CA GLU A 35 10.29 0.36 -23.09
C GLU A 35 10.56 -0.97 -22.36
N LYS A 36 11.30 -0.91 -21.25
CA LYS A 36 11.61 -2.05 -20.39
C LYS A 36 11.33 -1.68 -18.94
N PRO A 37 10.46 -2.41 -18.23
CA PRO A 37 10.25 -2.20 -16.80
C PRO A 37 11.55 -2.36 -16.02
N VAL A 38 11.79 -1.47 -15.06
CA VAL A 38 12.97 -1.51 -14.19
C VAL A 38 12.59 -2.21 -12.88
N ILE A 39 13.34 -3.23 -12.48
CA ILE A 39 13.15 -3.88 -11.19
C ILE A 39 13.82 -3.02 -10.13
N LEU A 40 13.04 -2.57 -9.17
CA LEU A 40 13.48 -1.80 -8.03
C LEU A 40 13.75 -2.74 -6.86
N GLN A 41 15.03 -2.84 -6.48
CA GLN A 41 15.47 -3.64 -5.35
C GLN A 41 15.32 -2.82 -4.07
N LEU A 42 14.50 -3.32 -3.14
CA LEU A 42 14.23 -2.67 -1.87
C LEU A 42 15.18 -3.20 -0.78
N ALA A 43 15.29 -2.47 0.32
CA ALA A 43 16.19 -2.81 1.43
C ALA A 43 15.87 -4.15 2.12
N CYS A 44 14.61 -4.61 2.06
CA CYS A 44 14.18 -5.87 2.67
C CYS A 44 14.36 -7.05 1.69
N VAL A 45 14.97 -8.13 2.17
CA VAL A 45 15.15 -9.37 1.38
C VAL A 45 13.80 -9.87 0.88
N GLY A 46 13.72 -10.15 -0.43
CA GLY A 46 12.50 -10.63 -1.09
C GLY A 46 11.53 -9.53 -1.52
N SER A 47 11.70 -8.29 -1.05
CA SER A 47 10.90 -7.15 -1.51
C SER A 47 11.42 -6.67 -2.87
N LYS A 48 10.57 -6.76 -3.89
CA LYS A 48 10.85 -6.26 -5.24
C LYS A 48 9.65 -5.46 -5.71
N SER A 49 9.90 -4.30 -6.28
CA SER A 49 8.88 -3.50 -6.98
C SER A 49 9.29 -3.32 -8.43
N THR A 50 8.37 -2.94 -9.31
CA THR A 50 8.64 -2.69 -10.72
C THR A 50 8.23 -1.27 -11.09
N VAL A 51 9.14 -0.55 -11.74
CA VAL A 51 8.90 0.75 -12.34
C VAL A 51 8.50 0.54 -13.78
N GLN A 52 7.30 0.98 -14.14
CA GLN A 52 6.77 0.87 -15.51
C GLN A 52 6.70 2.21 -16.22
N TYR A 53 6.73 3.31 -15.48
CA TYR A 53 6.57 4.65 -16.02
C TYR A 53 7.65 5.59 -15.50
N GLY A 54 8.05 6.51 -16.37
CA GLY A 54 8.94 7.61 -16.05
C GLY A 54 8.28 8.95 -16.34
N LEU A 55 8.85 10.02 -15.78
CA LEU A 55 8.53 11.38 -16.18
C LEU A 55 9.75 12.29 -16.02
N THR A 56 9.74 13.40 -16.75
CA THR A 56 10.72 14.48 -16.58
C THR A 56 9.97 15.69 -16.04
N ALA A 57 10.43 16.22 -14.91
CA ALA A 57 9.80 17.38 -14.28
C ALA A 57 10.81 18.37 -13.72
N LYS A 58 10.40 19.64 -13.69
CA LYS A 58 11.19 20.71 -13.09
C LYS A 58 11.06 20.69 -11.57
N ILE A 59 12.20 20.62 -10.91
CA ILE A 59 12.37 20.81 -9.47
C ILE A 59 12.77 22.26 -9.24
N LEU A 60 12.12 22.90 -8.26
CA LEU A 60 12.53 24.19 -7.74
C LEU A 60 13.00 23.95 -6.30
N LEU A 61 14.30 24.09 -6.06
CA LEU A 61 14.91 23.92 -4.75
C LEU A 61 15.51 25.26 -4.30
N GLY A 62 14.80 25.94 -3.40
CA GLY A 62 15.11 27.33 -3.06
C GLY A 62 14.91 28.25 -4.27
N LYS A 63 16.02 28.77 -4.82
CA LYS A 63 16.02 29.60 -6.04
C LYS A 63 16.48 28.83 -7.28
N GLU A 64 17.08 27.67 -7.09
CA GLU A 64 17.63 26.87 -8.18
C GLU A 64 16.53 26.07 -8.86
N LYS A 65 16.57 26.04 -10.19
CA LYS A 65 15.66 25.26 -11.02
C LYS A 65 16.48 24.22 -11.79
N CYS A 66 16.15 22.96 -11.61
CA CYS A 66 16.68 21.86 -12.41
C CYS A 66 15.54 21.04 -13.01
N GLU A 67 15.86 20.33 -14.08
CA GLU A 67 14.96 19.40 -14.73
C GLU A 67 15.52 18.00 -14.55
N GLU A 68 14.74 17.12 -13.94
CA GLU A 68 15.20 15.80 -13.55
C GLU A 68 14.24 14.72 -14.03
N TYR A 69 14.81 13.55 -14.29
CA TYR A 69 14.06 12.33 -14.60
C TYR A 69 13.66 11.63 -13.30
N PHE A 70 12.40 11.21 -13.22
CA PHE A 70 11.83 10.48 -12.09
C PHE A 70 11.28 9.13 -12.54
N ASN A 71 11.61 8.11 -11.76
CA ASN A 71 10.90 6.83 -11.80
C ASN A 71 9.59 6.96 -11.02
N ILE A 72 8.47 6.60 -11.63
CA ILE A 72 7.17 6.65 -10.96
C ILE A 72 6.97 5.37 -10.16
N VAL A 73 6.81 5.52 -8.85
CA VAL A 73 6.72 4.42 -7.89
C VAL A 73 5.57 4.64 -6.92
N ASN A 74 5.05 3.56 -6.36
CA ASN A 74 4.13 3.62 -5.25
C ASN A 74 4.93 3.72 -3.94
N VAL A 75 5.35 4.95 -3.60
CA VAL A 75 6.02 5.25 -2.33
C VAL A 75 5.00 5.66 -1.29
N ASN A 76 5.19 5.19 -0.06
CA ASN A 76 4.35 5.59 1.07
C ASN A 76 4.96 6.83 1.75
N TYR A 77 4.11 7.69 2.31
CA TYR A 77 4.44 8.88 3.13
C TYR A 77 5.16 10.06 2.44
N TYR A 78 6.07 9.80 1.50
CA TYR A 78 6.76 10.83 0.74
C TYR A 78 6.21 10.98 -0.66
N ASP A 79 6.17 12.21 -1.16
CA ASP A 79 5.84 12.48 -2.56
C ASP A 79 7.04 12.18 -3.48
N VAL A 80 8.26 12.35 -2.96
CA VAL A 80 9.50 12.32 -3.74
C VAL A 80 10.61 11.69 -2.90
N ILE A 81 11.44 10.87 -3.53
CA ILE A 81 12.71 10.40 -2.96
C ILE A 81 13.83 10.84 -3.90
N LEU A 82 14.77 11.61 -3.37
CA LEU A 82 15.97 12.05 -4.09
C LEU A 82 17.14 11.19 -3.62
N GLY A 83 17.50 10.22 -4.47
CA GLY A 83 18.60 9.31 -4.21
C GLY A 83 19.98 9.94 -4.43
N THR A 84 20.99 9.11 -4.20
CA THR A 84 22.42 9.42 -4.32
C THR A 84 22.81 10.12 -5.62
N PRO A 85 22.28 9.79 -6.82
CA PRO A 85 22.61 10.53 -8.03
C PRO A 85 22.31 12.03 -7.92
N PHE A 86 21.13 12.38 -7.38
CA PHE A 86 20.75 13.76 -7.14
C PHE A 86 21.63 14.41 -6.07
N LEU A 87 21.85 13.71 -4.95
CA LEU A 87 22.64 14.23 -3.84
C LEU A 87 24.08 14.55 -4.27
N CYS A 88 24.70 13.67 -5.07
CA CYS A 88 26.04 13.89 -5.62
C CYS A 88 26.06 15.03 -6.63
N GLN A 89 25.09 15.09 -7.55
CA GLN A 89 25.02 16.11 -8.60
C GLN A 89 24.92 17.53 -8.02
N PHE A 90 24.19 17.71 -6.93
CA PHE A 90 23.99 19.01 -6.28
C PHE A 90 24.90 19.23 -5.07
N GLU A 91 25.89 18.35 -4.86
CA GLU A 91 26.83 18.40 -3.73
C GLU A 91 26.12 18.60 -2.39
N ILE A 92 25.05 17.84 -2.19
CA ILE A 92 24.19 17.95 -1.01
C ILE A 92 24.96 17.49 0.23
N LEU A 93 25.00 18.34 1.25
CA LEU A 93 25.55 18.02 2.56
C LEU A 93 24.41 17.92 3.58
N LEU A 94 24.24 16.71 4.13
CA LEU A 94 23.31 16.43 5.21
C LEU A 94 23.97 16.74 6.55
N ASP A 95 23.64 17.88 7.15
CA ASP A 95 24.19 18.34 8.42
C ASP A 95 23.24 17.93 9.55
N PHE A 96 23.43 16.71 10.05
CA PHE A 96 22.63 16.17 11.16
C PHE A 96 22.82 16.95 12.46
N LYS A 97 24.01 17.55 12.66
CA LYS A 97 24.30 18.32 13.88
C LYS A 97 23.44 19.58 13.96
N ASN A 98 23.27 20.28 12.84
CA ASN A 98 22.48 21.50 12.76
C ASN A 98 21.05 21.26 12.22
N ASN A 99 20.67 20.00 12.02
CA ASN A 99 19.41 19.57 11.42
C ASN A 99 19.07 20.36 10.14
N CYS A 100 20.04 20.45 9.23
CA CYS A 100 19.87 21.19 7.99
C CYS A 100 20.51 20.47 6.80
N VAL A 101 20.03 20.82 5.61
CA VAL A 101 20.54 20.37 4.33
C VAL A 101 21.25 21.56 3.70
N LYS A 102 22.48 21.38 3.25
CA LYS A 102 23.24 22.42 2.54
C LYS A 102 23.39 22.03 1.07
N MET A 103 23.25 23.01 0.21
CA MET A 103 23.47 22.90 -1.24
C MET A 103 24.27 24.13 -1.68
N GLY A 104 25.58 23.97 -1.84
CA GLY A 104 26.49 25.10 -2.03
C GLY A 104 26.37 26.14 -0.90
N LYS A 105 25.97 27.37 -1.25
CA LYS A 105 25.76 28.47 -0.28
C LYS A 105 24.37 28.48 0.36
N LEU A 106 23.44 27.66 -0.15
CA LEU A 106 22.09 27.58 0.38
C LEU A 106 22.06 26.60 1.56
N SER A 107 21.32 26.97 2.60
CA SER A 107 21.01 26.08 3.72
C SER A 107 19.50 26.03 3.90
N PHE A 108 18.96 24.83 3.87
CA PHE A 108 17.57 24.54 4.10
C PHE A 108 17.47 23.89 5.48
N PRO A 109 16.69 24.44 6.42
CA PRO A 109 16.39 23.71 7.63
C PRO A 109 15.70 22.41 7.21
N ASN A 110 16.12 21.30 7.80
CA ASN A 110 15.32 20.10 7.75
C ASN A 110 14.11 20.38 8.63
N ARG A 111 13.12 21.04 8.02
CA ARG A 111 11.76 21.01 8.50
C ARG A 111 11.30 19.59 8.19
N PHE A 112 11.78 18.62 8.99
CA PHE A 112 10.83 17.64 9.50
C PHE A 112 9.62 18.49 9.80
N GLY A 113 8.52 18.25 9.06
CA GLY A 113 7.22 18.64 9.55
C GLY A 113 7.32 18.30 11.00
N SER A 114 7.29 19.33 11.83
CA SER A 114 7.52 19.17 13.23
C SER A 114 6.71 17.91 13.54
N LEU A 115 7.32 16.91 14.14
CA LEU A 115 6.61 16.33 15.26
C LEU A 115 6.53 17.51 16.27
N THR A 116 5.81 18.59 15.91
CA THR A 116 4.79 19.12 16.75
C THR A 116 4.05 17.82 16.94
N PRO A 117 3.99 17.33 18.17
CA PRO A 117 2.71 16.85 18.55
C PRO A 117 1.66 17.62 17.74
N THR A 118 1.03 16.95 16.78
CA THR A 118 -0.41 17.15 16.69
C THR A 118 -0.87 17.13 18.15
N GLU A 119 -1.79 17.95 18.62
CA GLU A 119 -2.14 17.95 20.07
C GLU A 119 -2.43 16.52 20.65
N ALA A 120 -2.54 15.51 19.78
CA ALA A 120 -2.19 14.10 19.98
C ALA A 120 -0.82 13.74 20.66
N ASP A 121 0.38 14.08 20.16
CA ASP A 121 1.65 13.46 20.67
C ASP A 121 2.08 13.96 22.06
N GLU A 122 1.50 15.03 22.61
CA GLU A 122 1.76 15.45 24.01
C GLU A 122 0.88 14.69 25.01
N ASN A 123 -0.11 13.92 24.54
CA ASN A 123 -1.01 13.11 25.37
C ASN A 123 -0.91 11.58 25.09
N GLU A 124 -0.13 11.14 24.12
CA GLU A 124 -0.31 9.79 23.56
C GLU A 124 0.26 8.61 24.37
N ASP A 125 1.03 8.81 25.44
CA ASP A 125 1.49 7.67 26.25
C ASP A 125 0.56 7.30 27.43
N ARG A 126 -0.51 8.06 27.68
CA ARG A 126 -1.39 7.80 28.84
C ARG A 126 -2.69 7.08 28.52
N ASP A 127 -3.18 7.16 27.28
CA ASP A 127 -4.54 6.69 26.94
C ASP A 127 -4.62 5.65 25.80
N ILE A 128 -3.51 5.11 25.28
CA ILE A 128 -3.58 4.04 24.25
C ILE A 128 -4.46 2.85 24.72
N PRO A 129 -4.38 2.37 25.97
CA PRO A 129 -5.27 1.32 26.45
C PRO A 129 -6.75 1.75 26.45
N ALA A 130 -7.04 2.98 26.88
CA ALA A 130 -8.40 3.51 26.96
C ALA A 130 -9.01 3.76 25.57
N LEU A 131 -8.22 4.30 24.63
CA LEU A 131 -8.62 4.50 23.23
C LEU A 131 -8.86 3.17 22.52
N ARG A 132 -8.01 2.17 22.79
CA ARG A 132 -8.20 0.82 22.27
C ARG A 132 -9.48 0.19 22.80
N GLU A 133 -9.75 0.28 24.10
CA GLU A 133 -11.02 -0.20 24.68
C GLU A 133 -12.21 0.53 24.09
N ALA A 134 -12.17 1.86 24.00
CA ALA A 134 -13.24 2.66 23.40
C ALA A 134 -13.52 2.30 21.93
N TRP A 135 -12.49 2.03 21.13
CA TRP A 135 -12.67 1.57 19.75
C TRP A 135 -13.16 0.13 19.66
N GLN A 136 -12.67 -0.76 20.51
CA GLN A 136 -13.17 -2.13 20.58
C GLN A 136 -14.65 -2.16 20.97
N GLU A 137 -15.06 -1.33 21.92
CA GLU A 137 -16.45 -1.17 22.34
C GLU A 137 -17.30 -0.55 21.23
N GLY A 138 -16.83 0.54 20.62
CA GLY A 138 -17.53 1.28 19.57
C GLY A 138 -17.71 0.51 18.26
N TYR A 139 -16.88 -0.51 18.00
CA TYR A 139 -16.93 -1.37 16.82
C TYR A 139 -17.07 -2.85 17.20
N THR A 140 -17.76 -3.15 18.30
CA THR A 140 -18.05 -4.53 18.76
C THR A 140 -18.71 -5.36 17.66
N ASP A 141 -19.50 -4.74 16.79
CA ASP A 141 -20.13 -5.37 15.62
C ASP A 141 -19.12 -5.86 14.56
N ILE A 142 -17.95 -5.21 14.47
CA ILE A 142 -16.86 -5.58 13.54
C ILE A 142 -15.91 -6.58 14.19
N PHE A 143 -15.59 -6.40 15.47
CA PHE A 143 -14.60 -7.20 16.19
C PHE A 143 -15.17 -8.44 16.90
N GLY A 144 -16.49 -8.59 16.93
CA GLY A 144 -17.18 -9.74 17.52
C GLY A 144 -17.12 -11.01 16.67
N ASP A 145 -17.74 -12.07 17.17
CA ASP A 145 -17.94 -13.30 16.40
C ASP A 145 -18.79 -13.03 15.16
N ILE A 146 -18.42 -13.65 14.04
CA ILE A 146 -19.17 -13.52 12.78
C ILE A 146 -20.57 -14.12 13.00
N PRO A 147 -21.66 -13.33 12.89
CA PRO A 147 -23.01 -13.85 13.07
C PRO A 147 -23.29 -14.96 12.07
N LEU A 148 -23.88 -16.08 12.49
CA LEU A 148 -24.20 -17.22 11.62
C LEU A 148 -25.43 -16.94 10.73
N GLU A 149 -25.43 -15.81 10.05
CA GLU A 149 -26.48 -15.36 9.14
C GLU A 149 -25.86 -14.63 7.95
N LEU A 150 -26.56 -14.60 6.81
CA LEU A 150 -26.13 -13.80 5.67
C LEU A 150 -26.29 -12.30 6.00
N PRO A 151 -25.31 -11.46 5.67
CA PRO A 151 -25.48 -10.02 5.83
C PRO A 151 -26.65 -9.53 4.96
N PRO A 152 -27.41 -8.53 5.42
CA PRO A 152 -28.49 -7.96 4.63
C PRO A 152 -27.95 -7.30 3.36
N PHE A 153 -28.81 -7.22 2.34
CA PHE A 153 -28.50 -6.47 1.14
C PHE A 153 -28.23 -5.00 1.47
N ARG A 154 -27.18 -4.44 0.87
CA ARG A 154 -26.79 -3.03 1.05
C ARG A 154 -27.45 -2.16 -0.01
N ALA A 155 -27.35 -0.83 0.13
CA ALA A 155 -27.81 0.12 -0.90
C ALA A 155 -27.14 -0.13 -2.28
N VAL A 156 -25.90 -0.64 -2.27
CA VAL A 156 -25.18 -1.08 -3.46
C VAL A 156 -24.74 -2.52 -3.24
N ASN A 157 -25.23 -3.45 -4.08
CA ASN A 157 -24.76 -4.83 -4.13
C ASN A 157 -24.08 -5.05 -5.48
N HIS A 158 -22.89 -5.61 -5.46
CA HIS A 158 -22.12 -5.88 -6.68
C HIS A 158 -22.39 -7.31 -7.15
N GLU A 159 -22.72 -7.46 -8.43
CA GLU A 159 -22.81 -8.76 -9.09
C GLU A 159 -21.56 -9.00 -9.95
N ILE A 160 -20.95 -10.17 -9.79
CA ILE A 160 -19.84 -10.59 -10.65
C ILE A 160 -20.45 -11.17 -11.94
N LYS A 161 -20.41 -10.40 -13.03
CA LYS A 161 -20.85 -10.87 -14.35
C LYS A 161 -19.85 -11.88 -14.91
N LEU A 162 -20.34 -13.06 -15.28
CA LEU A 162 -19.52 -14.04 -15.99
C LEU A 162 -19.22 -13.55 -17.41
N ILE A 163 -17.97 -13.68 -17.85
CA ILE A 163 -17.56 -13.35 -19.23
C ILE A 163 -18.24 -14.29 -20.22
N ASP A 164 -18.27 -15.58 -19.90
CA ASP A 164 -18.97 -16.62 -20.66
C ASP A 164 -19.74 -17.52 -19.69
N PRO A 165 -21.09 -17.45 -19.68
CA PRO A 165 -21.93 -18.23 -18.76
C PRO A 165 -21.96 -19.72 -19.08
N LEU A 166 -21.50 -20.14 -20.27
CA LEU A 166 -21.47 -21.55 -20.69
C LEU A 166 -20.08 -22.19 -20.53
N LYS A 167 -19.10 -21.44 -20.03
CA LYS A 167 -17.72 -21.91 -19.92
C LYS A 167 -17.57 -23.00 -18.86
N VAL A 168 -17.27 -24.22 -19.32
CA VAL A 168 -16.98 -25.37 -18.44
C VAL A 168 -15.46 -25.50 -18.19
N ILE A 169 -14.99 -24.99 -17.05
CA ILE A 169 -13.63 -25.21 -16.50
C ILE A 169 -13.41 -26.64 -15.93
N ARG A 170 -12.51 -27.43 -16.52
CA ARG A 170 -12.05 -28.71 -15.94
C ARG A 170 -10.84 -28.48 -15.04
N TYR A 171 -10.93 -28.86 -13.76
CA TYR A 171 -9.80 -28.83 -12.82
C TYR A 171 -9.76 -30.11 -11.98
N ARG A 172 -8.59 -30.41 -11.42
CA ARG A 172 -8.41 -31.53 -10.51
C ARG A 172 -9.04 -31.18 -9.16
N THR A 173 -9.99 -31.98 -8.70
CA THR A 173 -10.56 -31.83 -7.36
C THR A 173 -9.52 -32.27 -6.30
N PRO A 174 -9.10 -31.38 -5.39
CA PRO A 174 -8.22 -31.76 -4.30
C PRO A 174 -8.96 -32.73 -3.38
N ARG A 175 -8.22 -33.68 -2.82
CA ARG A 175 -8.74 -34.58 -1.80
C ARG A 175 -8.44 -33.98 -0.43
N CYS A 176 -9.44 -33.94 0.43
CA CYS A 176 -9.22 -33.62 1.83
C CYS A 176 -8.41 -34.75 2.48
N PRO A 177 -7.29 -34.45 3.18
CA PRO A 177 -6.60 -35.44 4.00
C PRO A 177 -7.53 -36.03 5.07
N GLU A 178 -7.44 -37.33 5.34
CA GLU A 178 -8.38 -38.00 6.26
C GLU A 178 -8.37 -37.39 7.67
N ALA A 179 -7.20 -36.90 8.13
CA ALA A 179 -7.05 -36.22 9.41
C ALA A 179 -7.90 -34.94 9.56
N LEU A 180 -8.22 -34.27 8.45
CA LEU A 180 -8.96 -32.99 8.43
C LEU A 180 -10.44 -33.17 8.05
N LYS A 181 -10.86 -34.39 7.72
CA LYS A 181 -12.22 -34.67 7.24
C LYS A 181 -13.30 -34.26 8.23
N LYS A 182 -13.09 -34.52 9.52
CA LYS A 182 -14.03 -34.12 10.57
C LYS A 182 -14.19 -32.60 10.63
N GLN A 183 -13.07 -31.86 10.65
CA GLN A 183 -13.09 -30.39 10.66
C GLN A 183 -13.78 -29.82 9.42
N LEU A 184 -13.57 -30.43 8.26
CA LEU A 184 -14.24 -30.03 7.02
C LEU A 184 -15.76 -30.23 7.12
N ILE A 185 -16.21 -31.38 7.63
CA ILE A 185 -17.64 -31.67 7.80
C ILE A 185 -18.27 -30.66 8.78
N ASP A 186 -17.62 -30.42 9.92
CA ASP A 186 -18.12 -29.47 10.92
C ASP A 186 -18.25 -28.06 10.32
N LYS A 187 -17.26 -27.61 9.54
CA LYS A 187 -17.31 -26.33 8.82
C LYS A 187 -18.41 -26.28 7.76
N ILE A 188 -18.57 -27.34 6.96
CA ILE A 188 -19.65 -27.42 5.96
C ILE A 188 -21.01 -27.28 6.66
N ASN A 189 -21.23 -28.03 7.74
CA ASN A 189 -22.50 -27.99 8.47
C ASN A 189 -22.77 -26.61 9.07
N GLN A 190 -21.76 -25.99 9.69
CA GLN A 190 -21.86 -24.63 10.23
C GLN A 190 -22.26 -23.61 9.14
N TYR A 191 -21.60 -23.66 7.99
CA TYR A 191 -21.82 -22.69 6.90
C TYR A 191 -23.15 -22.93 6.18
N VAL A 192 -23.60 -24.17 6.08
CA VAL A 192 -24.93 -24.51 5.55
C VAL A 192 -26.03 -24.05 6.52
N THR A 193 -25.83 -24.25 7.82
CA THR A 193 -26.76 -23.79 8.86
C THR A 193 -26.87 -22.27 8.87
N ALA A 194 -25.74 -21.57 8.69
CA ALA A 194 -25.69 -20.12 8.60
C ALA A 194 -26.28 -19.54 7.29
N GLY A 195 -26.66 -20.39 6.34
CA GLY A 195 -27.15 -19.97 5.03
C GLY A 195 -26.08 -19.41 4.09
N TRP A 196 -24.81 -19.37 4.53
CA TRP A 196 -23.68 -18.93 3.71
C TRP A 196 -23.42 -19.87 2.54
N TRP A 197 -23.58 -21.18 2.77
CA TRP A 197 -23.46 -22.20 1.74
C TRP A 197 -24.79 -22.90 1.51
N ARG A 198 -25.00 -23.34 0.28
CA ARG A 198 -26.12 -24.19 -0.12
C ARG A 198 -25.57 -25.45 -0.77
N GLN A 199 -26.03 -26.61 -0.32
CA GLN A 199 -25.70 -27.86 -1.01
C GLN A 199 -26.34 -27.87 -2.39
N MET A 200 -25.52 -28.12 -3.41
CA MET A 200 -25.96 -28.21 -4.79
C MET A 200 -25.19 -29.32 -5.51
N SER A 201 -25.89 -30.03 -6.40
CA SER A 201 -25.23 -30.90 -7.37
C SER A 201 -24.83 -30.06 -8.57
N THR A 202 -23.53 -29.91 -8.78
CA THR A 202 -22.98 -29.14 -9.90
C THR A 202 -21.91 -29.99 -10.59
N GLN A 203 -21.71 -29.78 -11.89
CA GLN A 203 -20.58 -30.41 -12.58
C GLN A 203 -19.24 -29.78 -12.16
N GLN A 204 -19.28 -28.64 -11.43
CA GLN A 204 -18.15 -27.78 -11.10
C GLN A 204 -18.36 -27.12 -9.73
N ALA A 205 -17.56 -27.47 -8.75
CA ALA A 205 -17.53 -26.85 -7.42
C ALA A 205 -16.11 -26.44 -7.03
N VAL A 206 -15.90 -25.16 -6.69
CA VAL A 206 -14.58 -24.61 -6.36
C VAL A 206 -13.88 -25.51 -5.32
N PRO A 207 -12.60 -25.86 -5.54
CA PRO A 207 -11.86 -26.69 -4.61
C PRO A 207 -11.79 -26.06 -3.22
N MET A 208 -12.38 -26.72 -2.23
CA MET A 208 -12.31 -26.29 -0.83
C MET A 208 -10.97 -26.72 -0.22
N LEU A 209 -10.12 -25.75 0.12
CA LEU A 209 -8.87 -26.00 0.83
C LEU A 209 -9.10 -25.96 2.35
N CYS A 210 -8.74 -27.04 3.05
CA CYS A 210 -8.72 -27.07 4.51
C CYS A 210 -7.39 -26.48 4.98
N LEU A 211 -7.43 -25.26 5.53
CA LEU A 211 -6.28 -24.67 6.22
C LEU A 211 -6.40 -25.00 7.71
N PRO A 212 -5.46 -25.74 8.31
CA PRO A 212 -5.44 -25.91 9.76
C PRO A 212 -5.24 -24.54 10.41
N LYS A 213 -6.01 -24.27 11.48
CA LYS A 213 -5.77 -23.11 12.35
C LYS A 213 -4.53 -23.34 13.20
#